data_AF-B2AQA7-F1
#
_entry.id   AF-B2AQA7-F1
#
_cell.length_a   1.000
_cell.length_b   1.000
_cell.length_c   1.000
_cell.angle_alpha   90.00
_cell.angle_beta   90.00
_cell.angle_gamma   90.00
#
_symmetry.space_group_name_H-M   'P 1'
#
loop_
_entity.id
_entity.type
_entity.pdbx_description
1 polymer ?
#
loop_
_entity_poly.entity_id
_entity_poly.type
_entity_poly.pdbx_seq_one_letter_code
_entity_poly.pdbx_strand_id
1 'polypeptide(L)'
;MAFFADVGGFVFEAAASGPFPLNAKQLHWLVVNNHIEDPETDVGEIWYKSKQDRFARLITSFQVGYTIIHAIGRAGQLLAITTLELNTMDIVVCSLMTAYAWLHKPADVRTPIKLATRTAIGDITGDRPWRTTPLDFIDENGPGRTLNVQPLMKMPVIPPDQLIQHIPNDRFPMNPYGAQEYFLCFAKLLFTAVHVAGWNFSFPTTTEKVLWRVSSSIPFGVTAAFWVLETAASWIRLGRWKWTYLWITNKGRYSRF
;
A
#
# COMPACT_ATOMS: atom_id res chain seq x y z
N MET A 1 4.07 9.12 13.05
CA MET A 1 4.13 7.85 13.80
C MET A 1 3.46 6.68 13.09
N ALA A 2 2.18 6.77 12.69
CA ALA A 2 1.44 5.62 12.13
C ALA A 2 2.15 4.89 10.98
N PHE A 3 2.59 5.62 9.95
CA PHE A 3 3.32 5.01 8.83
C PHE A 3 4.65 4.36 9.26
N PHE A 4 5.33 4.94 10.26
CA PHE A 4 6.57 4.38 10.82
C PHE A 4 6.30 3.05 11.57
N ALA A 5 5.19 2.96 12.29
CA ALA A 5 4.75 1.71 12.90
C ALA A 5 4.42 0.64 11.84
N ASP A 6 3.69 1.01 10.79
CA ASP A 6 3.26 0.08 9.73
C ASP A 6 4.41 -0.52 8.93
N VAL A 7 5.55 0.18 8.84
CA VAL A 7 6.79 -0.34 8.22
C VAL A 7 7.68 -1.11 9.21
N GLY A 8 7.19 -1.43 10.40
CA GLY A 8 7.90 -2.21 11.41
C GLY A 8 8.86 -1.40 12.29
N GLY A 9 8.65 -0.08 12.41
CA GLY A 9 9.51 0.79 13.20
C GLY A 9 9.36 0.68 14.71
N PHE A 10 8.32 0.00 15.19
CA PHE A 10 8.17 -0.34 16.61
C PHE A 10 8.15 -1.85 16.81
N VAL A 11 8.85 -2.31 17.83
CA VAL A 11 8.87 -3.71 18.27
C VAL A 11 8.40 -3.76 19.71
N PHE A 12 7.45 -4.64 19.99
CA PHE A 12 6.95 -4.88 21.34
C PHE A 12 7.73 -5.99 22.02
N GLU A 13 8.18 -5.70 23.24
CA GLU A 13 8.82 -6.66 24.14
C GLU A 13 7.98 -6.78 25.41
N ALA A 14 7.14 -7.82 25.46
CA ALA A 14 6.34 -8.13 26.64
C ALA A 14 7.08 -9.10 27.57
N ALA A 15 6.77 -9.03 28.87
CA ALA A 15 7.26 -10.03 29.82
C ALA A 15 6.79 -11.44 29.40
N ALA A 16 7.74 -12.38 29.33
CA ALA A 16 7.54 -13.78 28.97
C ALA A 16 7.06 -14.06 27.51
N SER A 17 7.21 -13.10 26.58
CA SER A 17 6.99 -13.31 25.14
C SER A 17 8.20 -12.89 24.32
N GLY A 18 8.36 -13.46 23.12
CA GLY A 18 9.39 -13.01 22.17
C GLY A 18 9.07 -11.63 21.57
N PRO A 19 10.07 -10.92 21.03
CA PRO A 19 9.83 -9.64 20.37
C PRO A 19 9.02 -9.81 19.07
N PHE A 20 8.08 -8.89 18.82
CA PHE A 20 7.33 -8.85 17.55
C PHE A 20 7.01 -7.40 17.14
N PRO A 21 6.87 -7.11 15.82
CA PRO A 21 6.61 -5.76 15.34
C PRO A 21 5.15 -5.31 15.58
N LEU A 22 4.95 -4.01 15.85
CA LEU A 22 3.64 -3.41 16.08
C LEU A 22 3.16 -2.59 14.88
N ASN A 23 1.90 -2.79 14.49
CA ASN A 23 1.20 -1.88 13.58
C ASN A 23 0.76 -0.57 14.27
N ALA A 24 0.48 0.48 13.50
CA ALA A 24 -0.15 1.71 13.99
C ALA A 24 -1.42 1.46 14.83
N LYS A 25 -2.31 0.56 14.41
CA LYS A 25 -3.54 0.25 15.16
C LYS A 25 -3.27 -0.46 16.49
N GLN A 26 -2.34 -1.41 16.49
CA GLN A 26 -1.95 -2.15 17.68
C GLN A 26 -1.26 -1.20 18.68
N LEU A 27 -0.36 -0.35 18.19
CA LEU A 27 0.27 0.70 18.99
C LEU A 27 -0.75 1.66 19.59
N HIS A 28 -1.68 2.17 18.77
CA HIS A 28 -2.72 3.09 19.23
C HIS A 28 -3.60 2.45 20.31
N TRP A 29 -4.01 1.20 20.13
CA TRP A 29 -4.79 0.48 21.12
C TRP A 29 -4.03 0.29 22.44
N LEU A 30 -2.73 -0.05 22.38
CA LEU A 30 -1.90 -0.21 23.58
C LEU A 30 -1.74 1.08 24.37
N VAL A 31 -1.57 2.21 23.69
CA VAL A 31 -1.48 3.55 24.32
C VAL A 31 -2.82 3.95 24.94
N VAL A 32 -3.93 3.78 24.21
CA VAL A 32 -5.27 4.15 24.70
C VAL A 32 -5.71 3.32 25.91
N ASN A 33 -5.30 2.05 25.99
CA ASN A 33 -5.60 1.18 27.13
C ASN A 33 -4.56 1.27 28.26
N ASN A 34 -3.63 2.23 28.21
CA ASN A 34 -2.57 2.43 29.22
C ASN A 34 -1.67 1.20 29.44
N HIS A 35 -1.46 0.38 28.41
CA HIS A 35 -0.53 -0.75 28.47
C HIS A 35 0.92 -0.33 28.19
N ILE A 36 1.12 0.77 27.47
CA ILE A 36 2.43 1.36 27.16
C ILE A 36 2.32 2.88 27.31
N GLU A 37 3.38 3.52 27.81
CA GLU A 37 3.54 4.98 27.73
C GLU A 37 3.67 5.43 26.27
N ASP A 38 3.09 6.58 25.91
CA ASP A 38 3.21 7.12 24.56
C ASP A 38 4.70 7.32 24.23
N PRO A 39 5.24 6.66 23.17
CA PRO A 39 6.64 6.84 22.84
C PRO A 39 6.88 8.30 22.45
N GLU A 40 7.51 9.07 23.33
CA GLU A 40 8.08 10.40 23.04
C GLU A 40 9.17 10.25 21.97
N THR A 41 8.73 10.08 20.73
CA THR A 41 9.60 9.96 19.58
C THR A 41 9.67 11.33 18.93
N ASP A 42 10.87 11.91 18.88
CA ASP A 42 11.06 13.12 18.10
C ASP A 42 10.84 12.79 16.62
N VAL A 43 9.79 13.38 16.03
CA VAL A 43 9.49 13.26 14.61
C VAL A 43 10.67 13.78 13.77
N GLY A 44 11.47 14.71 14.32
CA GLY A 44 12.70 15.21 13.74
C GLY A 44 13.78 14.12 13.56
N GLU A 45 13.98 13.26 14.55
CA GLU A 45 14.96 12.17 14.50
C GLU A 45 14.62 11.13 13.43
N ILE A 46 13.33 10.76 13.32
CA ILE A 46 12.84 9.84 12.28
C ILE A 46 13.06 10.45 10.89
N TRP A 47 12.82 11.75 10.73
CA TRP A 47 12.96 12.43 9.44
C TRP A 47 14.43 12.69 9.06
N TYR A 48 15.31 12.89 10.03
CA TYR A 48 16.73 13.17 9.81
C TYR A 48 17.47 12.02 9.11
N LYS A 49 17.10 10.76 9.39
CA LYS A 49 17.67 9.57 8.74
C LYS A 49 17.36 9.44 7.24
N SER A 50 16.38 10.17 6.71
CA SER A 50 15.99 10.11 5.29
C SER A 50 16.89 10.89 4.31
N LYS A 51 18.00 11.47 4.80
CA LYS A 51 18.84 12.42 4.04
C LYS A 51 19.40 11.86 2.71
N GLN A 52 19.62 10.55 2.63
CA GLN A 52 20.15 9.86 1.43
C GLN A 52 19.11 9.76 0.29
N ASP A 53 17.80 9.81 0.58
CA ASP A 53 16.72 9.67 -0.40
C ASP A 53 16.52 10.95 -1.24
N ARG A 54 16.86 12.12 -0.69
CA ARG A 54 16.64 13.42 -1.36
C ARG A 54 17.39 13.58 -2.67
N PHE A 55 18.62 13.06 -2.76
CA PHE A 55 19.43 13.18 -3.98
C PHE A 55 18.88 12.30 -5.12
N ALA A 56 18.51 11.05 -4.81
CA ALA A 56 17.88 10.16 -5.78
C ALA A 56 16.55 10.75 -6.29
N ARG A 57 15.71 11.26 -5.40
CA ARG A 57 14.45 11.94 -5.75
C ARG A 57 14.66 13.15 -6.66
N LEU A 58 15.73 13.93 -6.44
CA LEU A 58 16.06 15.08 -7.28
C LEU A 58 16.40 14.65 -8.71
N ILE A 59 17.27 13.65 -8.86
CA ILE A 59 17.66 13.11 -10.18
C ILE A 59 16.44 12.54 -10.90
N THR A 60 15.63 11.73 -10.22
CA THR A 60 14.41 11.16 -10.81
C THR A 60 13.43 12.25 -11.22
N SER A 61 13.27 13.32 -10.43
CA SER A 61 12.41 14.45 -10.78
C SER A 61 12.89 15.18 -12.03
N PHE A 62 14.22 15.37 -12.18
CA PHE A 62 14.79 15.96 -13.37
C PHE A 62 14.58 15.08 -14.62
N GLN A 63 14.85 13.77 -14.51
CA GLN A 63 14.62 12.82 -15.59
C GLN A 63 13.16 12.79 -16.03
N VAL A 64 12.23 12.76 -15.08
CA VAL A 64 10.79 12.83 -15.34
C VAL A 64 10.40 14.13 -16.04
N GLY A 65 10.86 15.27 -15.52
CA GLY A 65 10.58 16.59 -16.12
C GLY A 65 11.08 16.67 -17.56
N TYR A 66 12.30 16.19 -17.80
CA TYR A 66 12.89 16.14 -19.14
C TYR A 66 12.04 15.30 -20.12
N THR A 67 11.63 14.10 -19.72
CA THR A 67 10.79 13.23 -20.57
C THR A 67 9.44 13.87 -20.87
N ILE A 68 8.79 14.51 -19.88
CA ILE A 68 7.50 15.19 -20.08
C ILE A 68 7.64 16.35 -21.07
N ILE A 69 8.66 17.20 -20.90
CA ILE A 69 8.90 18.36 -21.78
C ILE A 69 9.17 17.90 -23.21
N HIS A 70 9.98 16.86 -23.40
CA HIS A 70 10.28 16.31 -24.73
C HIS A 70 9.03 15.72 -25.41
N ALA A 71 8.19 15.03 -24.65
CA ALA A 71 6.92 14.48 -25.16
C ALA A 71 5.93 15.59 -25.54
N ILE A 72 5.75 16.61 -24.70
CA ILE A 72 4.87 17.76 -24.98
C ILE A 72 5.37 18.55 -26.19
N GLY A 73 6.68 18.80 -26.29
CA GLY A 73 7.29 19.49 -27.43
C GLY A 73 6.98 18.81 -28.76
N ARG A 74 7.05 17.47 -28.81
CA ARG A 74 6.69 16.70 -30.00
C ARG A 74 5.18 16.66 -30.26
N ALA A 75 4.37 16.52 -29.21
CA ALA A 75 2.91 16.55 -29.34
C ALA A 75 2.42 17.90 -29.90
N GLY A 76 2.99 19.02 -29.43
CA GLY A 76 2.71 20.36 -29.93
C GLY A 76 3.17 20.59 -31.37
N GLN A 77 4.17 19.85 -31.84
CA GLN A 77 4.62 19.85 -33.23
C GLN A 77 3.80 18.91 -34.14
N LEU A 78 2.74 18.27 -33.64
CA LEU A 78 1.94 17.26 -34.34
C LEU A 78 2.79 16.10 -34.91
N LEU A 79 3.95 15.84 -34.30
CA LEU A 79 4.81 14.74 -34.67
C LEU A 79 4.26 13.43 -34.08
N ALA A 80 4.48 12.33 -34.79
CA ALA A 80 4.09 11.02 -34.33
C ALA A 80 4.80 10.72 -32.99
N ILE A 81 4.00 10.51 -31.94
CA ILE A 81 4.49 10.00 -30.66
C ILE A 81 4.81 8.52 -30.90
N THR A 82 6.06 8.14 -30.62
CA THR A 82 6.48 6.75 -30.80
C THR A 82 5.91 5.87 -29.69
N THR A 83 5.74 4.57 -29.96
CA THR A 83 5.34 3.60 -28.91
C THR A 83 6.33 3.57 -27.74
N LEU A 84 7.62 3.80 -28.02
CA LEU A 84 8.66 3.91 -26.98
C LEU A 84 8.41 5.11 -26.08
N GLU A 85 8.12 6.28 -26.65
CA GLU A 85 7.82 7.49 -25.88
C GLU A 85 6.57 7.32 -25.02
N LEU A 86 5.53 6.70 -25.55
CA LEU A 86 4.31 6.42 -24.80
C LEU A 86 4.56 5.46 -23.61
N ASN A 87 5.32 4.37 -23.82
CA ASN A 87 5.73 3.47 -22.74
C ASN A 87 6.61 4.19 -21.69
N THR A 88 7.44 5.15 -22.10
CA THR A 88 8.21 5.94 -21.11
C THR A 88 7.31 6.88 -20.32
N MET A 89 6.26 7.46 -20.93
CA MET A 89 5.27 8.26 -20.21
C MET A 89 4.54 7.43 -19.15
N ASP A 90 4.20 6.18 -19.46
CA ASP A 90 3.59 5.26 -18.49
C ASP A 90 4.46 5.06 -17.25
N ILE A 91 5.75 4.77 -17.45
CA ILE A 91 6.71 4.59 -16.37
C ILE A 91 6.88 5.89 -15.58
N VAL A 92 6.92 7.04 -16.26
CA VAL A 92 7.02 8.36 -15.64
C VAL A 92 5.80 8.66 -14.76
N VAL A 93 4.58 8.44 -15.25
CA VAL A 93 3.34 8.63 -14.48
C VAL A 93 3.35 7.73 -13.25
N CYS A 94 3.63 6.44 -13.41
CA CYS A 94 3.75 5.50 -12.28
C CYS A 94 4.83 5.93 -11.28
N SER A 95 5.98 6.41 -11.75
CA SER A 95 7.09 6.85 -10.91
C SER A 95 6.73 8.10 -10.12
N LEU A 96 6.03 9.06 -10.73
CA LEU A 96 5.54 10.26 -10.05
C LEU A 96 4.53 9.93 -8.95
N MET A 97 3.56 9.07 -9.25
CA MET A 97 2.58 8.64 -8.26
C MET A 97 3.24 7.90 -7.09
N THR A 98 4.20 7.03 -7.40
CA THR A 98 4.99 6.31 -6.38
C THR A 98 5.83 7.28 -5.56
N ALA A 99 6.51 8.24 -6.21
CA ALA A 99 7.31 9.25 -5.54
C ALA A 99 6.45 10.11 -4.62
N TYR A 100 5.26 10.53 -5.07
CA TYR A 100 4.29 11.29 -4.26
C TYR A 100 3.85 10.48 -3.02
N ALA A 101 3.46 9.22 -3.20
CA ALA A 101 3.11 8.33 -2.09
C ALA A 101 4.29 8.11 -1.14
N TRP A 102 5.52 8.09 -1.66
CA TRP A 102 6.74 7.92 -0.87
C TRP A 102 7.25 9.22 -0.25
N LEU A 103 6.69 10.39 -0.57
CA LEU A 103 7.11 11.64 0.04
C LEU A 103 7.05 11.56 1.57
N HIS A 104 6.01 10.94 2.11
CA HIS A 104 5.77 10.81 3.54
C HIS A 104 6.32 9.51 4.14
N LYS A 105 6.97 8.65 3.32
CA LYS A 105 7.56 7.41 3.79
C LYS A 105 8.92 7.70 4.46
N PRO A 106 9.12 7.36 5.74
CA PRO A 106 10.43 7.41 6.37
C PRO A 106 11.34 6.38 5.68
N ALA A 107 12.50 6.84 5.21
CA ALA A 107 13.48 6.00 4.56
C ALA A 107 14.35 5.32 5.62
N ASP A 108 14.49 3.99 5.50
CA ASP A 108 15.47 3.16 6.19
C ASP A 108 15.30 3.03 7.72
N VAL A 109 14.31 2.23 8.14
CA VAL A 109 14.11 1.86 9.55
C VAL A 109 15.04 0.71 9.94
N ARG A 110 16.35 0.99 10.01
CA ARG A 110 17.35 -0.04 10.39
C ARG A 110 17.30 -0.46 11.86
N THR A 111 16.71 0.39 12.69
CA THR A 111 16.72 0.25 14.15
C THR A 111 15.30 0.46 14.63
N PRO A 112 14.53 -0.62 14.85
CA PRO A 112 13.20 -0.50 15.42
C PRO A 112 13.29 -0.02 16.87
N ILE A 113 12.32 0.80 17.26
CA ILE A 113 12.19 1.30 18.62
C ILE A 113 11.51 0.23 19.45
N LYS A 114 12.19 -0.21 20.50
CA LYS A 114 11.70 -1.26 21.40
C LYS A 114 10.81 -0.64 22.46
N LEU A 115 9.57 -1.11 22.52
CA LEU A 115 8.61 -0.76 23.54
C LEU A 115 8.53 -1.92 24.52
N ALA A 116 9.13 -1.74 25.68
CA ALA A 116 9.13 -2.74 26.75
C ALA A 116 7.94 -2.50 27.67
N THR A 117 7.30 -3.59 28.11
CA THR A 117 6.21 -3.54 29.09
C THR A 117 6.43 -4.56 30.18
N ARG A 118 6.16 -4.16 31.43
CA ARG A 118 6.28 -5.03 32.61
C ARG A 118 5.13 -6.04 32.74
N THR A 119 3.98 -5.71 32.14
CA THR A 119 2.78 -6.55 32.10
C THR A 119 3.02 -7.80 31.24
N ALA A 120 2.55 -8.95 31.71
CA ALA A 120 2.63 -10.18 30.93
C ALA A 120 1.71 -10.08 29.70
N ILE A 121 2.12 -10.69 28.59
CA ILE A 121 1.32 -10.66 27.36
C ILE A 121 -0.06 -11.30 27.56
N GLY A 122 -0.15 -12.35 28.39
CA GLY A 122 -1.41 -13.05 28.69
C GLY A 122 -2.43 -12.16 29.39
N ASP A 123 -1.98 -11.26 30.28
CA ASP A 123 -2.86 -10.29 30.96
C ASP A 123 -3.43 -9.25 29.98
N ILE A 124 -2.68 -8.92 28.92
CA ILE A 124 -3.10 -7.95 27.89
C ILE A 124 -4.07 -8.59 26.90
N THR A 125 -3.78 -9.83 26.48
CA THR A 125 -4.57 -10.52 25.44
C THR A 125 -5.77 -11.29 26.01
N GLY A 126 -5.75 -11.61 27.31
CA GLY A 126 -6.73 -12.49 27.95
C GLY A 126 -6.61 -13.93 27.45
N ASP A 127 -5.39 -14.40 27.20
CA ASP A 127 -5.06 -15.75 26.70
C ASP A 127 -5.83 -16.18 25.44
N ARG A 128 -6.21 -15.20 24.61
CA ARG A 128 -6.91 -15.48 23.35
C ARG A 128 -6.00 -16.23 22.38
N PRO A 129 -6.57 -17.17 21.59
CA PRO A 129 -5.81 -17.80 20.52
C PRO A 129 -5.42 -16.74 19.47
N TRP A 130 -4.19 -16.83 18.99
CA TRP A 130 -3.63 -15.95 17.97
C TRP A 130 -2.94 -16.79 16.89
N ARG A 131 -2.67 -16.17 15.72
CA ARG A 131 -2.09 -16.87 14.56
C ARG A 131 -0.70 -16.38 14.20
N THR A 132 -0.44 -15.09 14.30
CA THR A 132 0.82 -14.43 13.94
C THR A 132 1.40 -13.60 15.07
N THR A 133 0.57 -12.82 15.76
CA THR A 133 0.95 -12.01 16.91
C THR A 133 -0.10 -12.12 18.00
N PRO A 134 0.27 -12.05 19.30
CA PRO A 134 -0.69 -12.05 20.39
C PRO A 134 -1.73 -10.91 20.29
N LEU A 135 -1.42 -9.85 19.54
CA LEU A 135 -2.30 -8.70 19.29
C LEU A 135 -3.12 -8.81 17.99
N ASP A 136 -3.25 -10.02 17.42
CA ASP A 136 -4.05 -10.27 16.20
C ASP A 136 -5.54 -9.92 16.38
N PHE A 137 -6.06 -9.97 17.60
CA PHE A 137 -7.46 -9.61 17.88
C PHE A 137 -7.78 -8.13 17.62
N ILE A 138 -6.76 -7.26 17.59
CA ILE A 138 -6.91 -5.82 17.33
C ILE A 138 -6.92 -5.58 15.82
N ASP A 139 -5.87 -6.06 15.15
CA ASP A 139 -5.71 -6.00 13.72
C ASP A 139 -4.83 -7.17 13.31
N GLU A 140 -5.44 -8.17 12.68
CA GLU A 140 -4.68 -9.23 12.03
C GLU A 140 -3.75 -8.57 11.01
N ASN A 141 -2.50 -9.03 10.91
CA ASN A 141 -1.53 -8.53 9.93
C ASN A 141 -1.90 -8.88 8.47
N GLY A 142 -3.19 -9.08 8.19
CA GLY A 142 -3.83 -9.31 6.91
C GLY A 142 -3.49 -10.68 6.31
N PRO A 143 -4.28 -11.16 5.34
CA PRO A 143 -3.89 -12.32 4.55
C PRO A 143 -2.70 -11.97 3.63
N GLY A 144 -1.49 -12.18 4.12
CA GLY A 144 -0.30 -12.15 3.25
C GLY A 144 -0.25 -13.36 2.32
N ARG A 145 0.52 -13.23 1.22
CA ARG A 145 1.04 -14.34 0.41
C ARG A 145 1.58 -15.45 1.31
N THR A 146 2.22 -15.10 2.42
CA THR A 146 2.71 -16.03 3.45
C THR A 146 1.61 -16.85 4.12
N LEU A 147 0.42 -16.28 4.34
CA LEU A 147 -0.65 -16.93 5.11
C LEU A 147 -1.63 -17.73 4.24
N ASN A 148 -1.69 -17.42 2.94
CA ASN A 148 -2.65 -18.03 2.00
C ASN A 148 -2.00 -18.73 0.81
N VAL A 149 -1.02 -18.09 0.16
CA VAL A 149 -0.45 -18.58 -1.11
C VAL A 149 0.69 -19.58 -0.87
N GLN A 150 1.58 -19.30 0.09
CA GLN A 150 2.71 -20.19 0.40
C GLN A 150 2.26 -21.58 0.89
N PRO A 151 1.26 -21.70 1.80
CA PRO A 151 0.73 -23.02 2.17
C PRO A 151 0.11 -23.76 0.97
N LEU A 152 -0.64 -23.04 0.13
CA LEU A 152 -1.24 -23.60 -1.08
C LEU A 152 -0.18 -24.13 -2.06
N MET A 153 0.93 -23.40 -2.20
CA MET A 153 2.06 -23.77 -3.05
C MET A 153 3.07 -24.70 -2.36
N LYS A 154 2.79 -25.17 -1.13
CA LYS A 154 3.72 -25.98 -0.31
C LYS A 154 5.11 -25.36 -0.15
N MET A 155 5.18 -24.03 -0.17
CA MET A 155 6.41 -23.30 0.12
C MET A 155 6.66 -23.28 1.64
N PRO A 156 7.92 -23.15 2.09
CA PRO A 156 8.22 -22.96 3.51
C PRO A 156 7.45 -21.75 4.05
N VAL A 157 6.67 -21.98 5.11
CA VAL A 157 5.95 -20.95 5.84
C VAL A 157 6.53 -20.82 7.24
N ILE A 158 6.31 -19.66 7.87
CA ILE A 158 6.67 -19.44 9.27
C ILE A 158 5.94 -20.51 10.12
N PRO A 159 6.67 -21.23 11.00
CA PRO A 159 6.05 -22.19 11.90
C PRO A 159 4.92 -21.55 12.72
N PRO A 160 3.79 -22.25 12.96
CA PRO A 160 2.64 -21.66 13.66
C PRO A 160 2.94 -21.19 15.09
N ASP A 161 3.97 -21.76 15.71
CA ASP A 161 4.46 -21.47 17.05
C ASP A 161 5.44 -20.28 17.12
N GLN A 162 5.84 -19.73 15.96
CA GLN A 162 6.82 -18.65 15.89
C GLN A 162 6.18 -17.29 15.60
N LEU A 163 6.55 -16.30 16.41
CA LEU A 163 6.17 -14.91 16.20
C LEU A 163 6.79 -14.33 14.92
N ILE A 164 6.00 -13.56 14.18
CA ILE A 164 6.49 -12.86 13.00
C ILE A 164 7.58 -11.84 13.39
N GLN A 165 8.63 -11.75 12.57
CA GLN A 165 9.76 -10.86 12.82
C GLN A 165 9.64 -9.53 12.05
N HIS A 166 8.76 -9.46 11.06
CA HIS A 166 8.54 -8.29 10.21
C HIS A 166 7.09 -8.24 9.72
N ILE A 167 6.53 -7.04 9.59
CA ILE A 167 5.18 -6.85 9.04
C ILE A 167 5.20 -7.16 7.53
N PRO A 168 4.43 -8.12 7.03
CA PRO A 168 4.47 -8.49 5.62
C PRO A 168 4.23 -7.29 4.67
N ASN A 169 5.04 -7.16 3.62
CA ASN A 169 4.93 -6.07 2.63
C ASN A 169 3.62 -6.10 1.83
N ASP A 170 2.91 -7.22 1.87
CA ASP A 170 1.63 -7.45 1.22
C ASP A 170 0.43 -7.24 2.17
N ARG A 171 0.68 -6.78 3.40
CA ARG A 171 -0.38 -6.31 4.28
C ARG A 171 -1.06 -5.09 3.67
N PHE A 172 -2.35 -5.22 3.45
CA PHE A 172 -3.22 -4.08 3.18
C PHE A 172 -3.82 -3.61 4.50
N PRO A 173 -3.46 -2.42 5.01
CA PRO A 173 -4.08 -1.91 6.23
C PRO A 173 -5.57 -1.78 5.99
N MET A 174 -6.38 -2.40 6.86
CA MET A 174 -7.81 -2.42 6.68
C MET A 174 -8.37 -1.00 6.85
N ASN A 175 -8.77 -0.39 5.73
CA ASN A 175 -9.36 0.96 5.70
C ASN A 175 -10.89 0.84 5.66
N PRO A 176 -11.61 1.31 6.69
CA PRO A 176 -13.07 1.26 6.70
C PRO A 176 -13.70 2.10 5.58
N TYR A 177 -13.02 3.14 5.11
CA TYR A 177 -13.55 4.10 4.12
C TYR A 177 -13.21 3.78 2.66
N GLY A 178 -12.33 2.81 2.40
CA GLY A 178 -11.99 2.41 1.03
C GLY A 178 -11.12 3.39 0.24
N ALA A 179 -10.69 4.50 0.85
CA ALA A 179 -10.00 5.60 0.15
C ALA A 179 -8.68 5.16 -0.52
N GLN A 180 -7.95 4.24 0.12
CA GLN A 180 -6.70 3.71 -0.41
C GLN A 180 -6.95 2.87 -1.67
N GLU A 181 -7.97 2.01 -1.61
CA GLU A 181 -8.39 1.17 -2.74
C GLU A 181 -8.81 2.03 -3.92
N TYR A 182 -9.62 3.08 -3.70
CA TYR A 182 -10.02 4.00 -4.77
C TYR A 182 -8.84 4.75 -5.38
N PHE A 183 -7.87 5.20 -4.56
CA PHE A 183 -6.68 5.87 -5.06
C PHE A 183 -5.81 4.93 -5.91
N LEU A 184 -5.62 3.68 -5.47
CA LEU A 184 -4.90 2.66 -6.23
C LEU A 184 -5.64 2.28 -7.53
N CYS A 185 -6.97 2.24 -7.50
CA CYS A 185 -7.80 2.00 -8.67
C CYS A 185 -7.61 3.11 -9.70
N PHE A 186 -7.74 4.35 -9.26
CA PHE A 186 -7.49 5.52 -10.09
C PHE A 186 -6.09 5.51 -10.71
N ALA A 187 -5.06 5.22 -9.91
CA ALA A 187 -3.67 5.10 -10.38
C ALA A 187 -3.49 4.05 -11.48
N LYS A 188 -4.07 2.87 -11.29
CA LYS A 188 -4.01 1.77 -12.26
C LYS A 188 -4.78 2.12 -13.54
N LEU A 189 -5.96 2.72 -13.42
CA LEU A 189 -6.74 3.17 -14.57
C LEU A 189 -5.98 4.22 -15.37
N LEU A 190 -5.35 5.19 -14.72
CA LEU A 190 -4.52 6.21 -15.39
C LEU A 190 -3.37 5.57 -16.19
N PHE A 191 -2.65 4.63 -15.59
CA PHE A 191 -1.60 3.86 -16.29
C PHE A 191 -2.14 3.12 -17.52
N THR A 192 -3.27 2.43 -17.40
CA THR A 192 -3.85 1.70 -18.55
C THR A 192 -4.45 2.62 -19.61
N ALA A 193 -4.92 3.81 -19.22
CA ALA A 193 -5.51 4.78 -20.15
C ALA A 193 -4.45 5.36 -21.10
N VAL A 194 -3.22 5.57 -20.62
CA VAL A 194 -2.10 6.03 -21.46
C VAL A 194 -1.77 4.99 -22.54
N HIS A 195 -1.74 3.70 -22.22
CA HIS A 195 -1.56 2.62 -23.21
C HIS A 195 -2.63 2.62 -24.31
N VAL A 196 -3.88 2.91 -23.94
CA VAL A 196 -5.01 2.99 -24.88
C VAL A 196 -4.99 4.30 -25.68
N ALA A 197 -4.37 5.38 -25.18
CA ALA A 197 -4.28 6.65 -25.90
C ALA A 197 -3.55 6.50 -27.26
N GLY A 198 -2.66 5.52 -27.39
CA GLY A 198 -1.99 5.16 -28.65
C GLY A 198 -2.85 4.39 -29.66
N TRP A 199 -4.17 4.25 -29.45
CA TRP A 199 -5.05 3.39 -30.28
C TRP A 199 -5.02 3.70 -31.78
N ASN A 200 -4.87 4.99 -32.10
CA ASN A 200 -4.90 5.51 -33.46
C ASN A 200 -3.50 5.75 -34.05
N PHE A 201 -2.44 5.22 -33.43
CA PHE A 201 -1.09 5.34 -33.98
C PHE A 201 -0.97 4.66 -35.34
N SER A 202 -0.18 5.30 -36.21
CA SER A 202 0.19 4.78 -37.53
C SER A 202 1.36 3.82 -37.37
N PHE A 203 1.20 2.60 -37.86
CA PHE A 203 2.23 1.57 -37.83
C PHE A 203 2.61 1.18 -39.27
N PRO A 204 3.87 0.80 -39.52
CA PRO A 204 4.33 0.34 -40.83
C PRO A 204 3.52 -0.83 -41.39
N THR A 205 3.08 -1.75 -40.52
CA THR A 205 2.28 -2.92 -40.91
C THR A 205 0.95 -3.03 -40.16
N THR A 206 -0.03 -3.69 -40.79
CA THR A 206 -1.31 -4.04 -40.14
C THR A 206 -1.10 -4.97 -38.95
N THR A 207 -0.13 -5.89 -39.05
CA THR A 207 0.21 -6.83 -37.97
C THR A 207 0.68 -6.10 -36.71
N GLU A 208 1.59 -5.13 -36.84
CA GLU A 208 2.06 -4.32 -35.71
C GLU A 208 0.92 -3.51 -35.07
N LYS A 209 0.02 -2.95 -35.88
CA LYS A 209 -1.16 -2.24 -35.37
C LYS A 209 -2.09 -3.15 -34.57
N VAL A 210 -2.34 -4.37 -35.04
CA VAL A 210 -3.17 -5.35 -34.33
C VAL A 210 -2.48 -5.80 -33.05
N LEU A 211 -1.19 -6.11 -33.10
CA LEU A 211 -0.39 -6.49 -31.92
C LEU A 211 -0.41 -5.38 -30.86
N TRP A 212 -0.25 -4.13 -31.27
CA TRP A 212 -0.37 -2.98 -30.37
C TRP A 212 -1.74 -2.91 -29.70
N ARG A 213 -2.82 -2.97 -30.46
CA ARG A 213 -4.18 -2.89 -29.91
C ARG A 213 -4.51 -4.03 -28.94
N VAL A 214 -4.09 -5.26 -29.27
CA VAL A 214 -4.25 -6.42 -28.38
C VAL A 214 -3.45 -6.21 -27.11
N SER A 215 -2.17 -5.83 -27.23
CA SER A 215 -1.29 -5.57 -26.10
C SER A 215 -1.82 -4.47 -25.18
N SER A 216 -2.26 -3.32 -25.72
CA SER A 216 -2.81 -2.21 -24.93
C SER A 216 -4.15 -2.55 -24.26
N SER A 217 -4.94 -3.46 -24.81
CA SER A 217 -6.25 -3.85 -24.25
C SER A 217 -6.12 -4.80 -23.05
N ILE A 218 -5.07 -5.63 -23.02
CA ILE A 218 -4.89 -6.63 -21.97
C ILE A 218 -4.73 -5.98 -20.57
N PRO A 219 -3.82 -5.02 -20.34
CA PRO A 219 -3.70 -4.35 -19.05
C PRO A 219 -4.99 -3.68 -18.59
N PHE A 220 -5.72 -3.05 -19.52
CA PHE A 220 -7.00 -2.42 -19.22
C PHE A 220 -8.05 -3.45 -18.77
N GLY A 221 -8.22 -4.54 -19.53
CA GLY A 221 -9.16 -5.61 -19.19
C GLY A 221 -8.83 -6.31 -17.88
N VAL A 222 -7.55 -6.63 -17.64
CA VAL A 222 -7.08 -7.23 -16.38
C VAL A 222 -7.32 -6.28 -15.20
N THR A 223 -7.03 -4.99 -15.36
CA THR A 223 -7.25 -3.97 -14.33
C THR A 223 -8.73 -3.84 -14.00
N ALA A 224 -9.59 -3.73 -15.01
CA ALA A 224 -11.04 -3.65 -14.81
C ALA A 224 -11.59 -4.89 -14.10
N ALA A 225 -11.21 -6.09 -14.56
CA ALA A 225 -11.63 -7.35 -13.94
C ALA A 225 -11.17 -7.46 -12.48
N PHE A 226 -9.89 -7.14 -12.19
CA PHE A 226 -9.35 -7.16 -10.84
C PHE A 226 -10.13 -6.23 -9.91
N TRP A 227 -10.37 -4.98 -10.32
CA TRP A 227 -11.06 -4.00 -9.47
C TRP A 227 -12.54 -4.31 -9.26
N VAL A 228 -13.22 -4.86 -10.27
CA VAL A 228 -14.61 -5.35 -10.11
C VAL A 228 -14.67 -6.47 -9.08
N LEU A 229 -13.76 -7.46 -9.18
CA LEU A 229 -13.71 -8.58 -8.25
C LEU A 229 -13.28 -8.16 -6.85
N GLU A 230 -12.30 -7.28 -6.72
CA GLU A 230 -11.84 -6.72 -5.44
C GLU A 230 -12.96 -5.93 -4.77
N THR A 231 -13.64 -5.05 -5.52
CA THR A 231 -14.74 -4.24 -4.96
C THR A 231 -15.87 -5.13 -4.48
N ALA A 232 -16.25 -6.16 -5.26
CA ALA A 232 -17.25 -7.13 -4.85
C ALA A 232 -16.81 -7.91 -3.59
N ALA A 233 -15.57 -8.39 -3.55
CA ALA A 233 -15.03 -9.11 -2.39
C ALA A 233 -14.94 -8.21 -1.15
N SER A 234 -14.53 -6.95 -1.31
CA SER A 234 -14.46 -5.93 -0.26
C SER A 234 -15.85 -5.64 0.30
N TRP A 235 -16.86 -5.53 -0.56
CA TRP A 235 -18.25 -5.34 -0.14
C TRP A 235 -18.78 -6.50 0.70
N ILE A 236 -18.46 -7.74 0.32
CA ILE A 236 -18.84 -8.95 1.05
C ILE A 236 -18.10 -9.03 2.39
N ARG A 237 -16.77 -8.84 2.40
CA ARG A 237 -15.93 -8.98 3.61
C ARG A 237 -16.21 -7.90 4.65
N LEU A 238 -16.37 -6.64 4.23
CA LEU A 238 -16.48 -5.49 5.13
C LEU A 238 -17.93 -5.06 5.37
N GLY A 239 -18.90 -5.69 4.71
CA GLY A 239 -20.31 -5.28 4.82
C GLY A 239 -20.54 -3.84 4.35
N ARG A 240 -19.72 -3.31 3.42
CA ARG A 240 -19.80 -1.91 2.95
C ARG A 240 -21.18 -1.57 2.39
N TRP A 241 -21.88 -2.54 1.81
CA TRP A 241 -23.28 -2.39 1.38
C TRP A 241 -24.19 -1.92 2.52
N LYS A 242 -24.01 -2.45 3.73
CA LYS A 242 -24.80 -2.05 4.90
C LYS A 242 -24.49 -0.62 5.31
N TRP A 243 -23.23 -0.20 5.25
CA TRP A 243 -22.83 1.17 5.54
C TRP A 243 -23.35 2.17 4.49
N THR A 244 -23.19 1.87 3.20
CA THR A 244 -23.70 2.74 2.12
C THR A 244 -25.22 2.80 2.12
N TYR A 245 -25.90 1.68 2.33
CA TYR A 245 -27.35 1.63 2.51
C TYR A 245 -27.79 2.51 3.69
N LEU A 246 -27.15 2.39 4.86
CA LEU A 246 -27.46 3.21 6.03
C LEU A 246 -27.17 4.70 5.82
N TRP A 247 -26.09 5.04 5.10
CA TRP A 247 -25.74 6.42 4.77
C TRP A 247 -26.75 7.05 3.80
N ILE A 248 -27.19 6.31 2.79
CA ILE A 248 -28.18 6.77 1.80
C ILE A 248 -29.57 6.92 2.44
N THR A 249 -29.98 5.95 3.26
CA THR A 249 -31.33 5.91 3.85
C THR A 249 -31.48 6.73 5.12
N ASN A 250 -30.39 7.03 5.84
CA ASN A 250 -30.44 7.63 7.18
C ASN A 250 -29.51 8.85 7.32
N LYS A 251 -29.57 9.78 6.35
CA LYS A 251 -28.77 11.01 6.32
C LYS A 251 -28.87 11.90 7.57
N GLY A 252 -29.93 11.75 8.39
CA GLY A 252 -30.20 12.63 9.53
C GLY A 252 -29.37 12.39 10.80
N ARG A 253 -28.61 11.28 10.92
CA ARG A 253 -27.97 10.89 12.19
C ARG A 253 -26.45 11.11 12.26
N TYR A 254 -25.81 11.50 11.16
CA TYR A 254 -24.34 11.60 11.06
C TYR A 254 -23.77 13.03 11.19
N SER A 255 -24.59 14.06 11.47
CA SER A 255 -24.12 15.43 11.70
C SER A 255 -23.66 15.72 13.15
N ARG A 256 -23.43 14.69 13.97
CA ARG A 256 -23.08 14.83 15.40
C ARG A 256 -21.93 13.94 15.91
N PHE A 257 -21.07 13.46 15.04
CA PHE A 257 -19.81 12.81 15.44
C PHE A 257 -18.64 13.41 14.69
#